data_AF-A0A517XU51-F1
#
_entry.id   AF-A0A517XU51-F1
#
_cell.length_a   1.000
_cell.length_b   1.000
_cell.length_c   1.000
_cell.angle_alpha   90.00
_cell.angle_beta   90.00
_cell.angle_gamma   90.00
#
_symmetry.space_group_name_H-M   'P 1'
#
loop_
_entity.id
_entity.type
_entity.pdbx_description
1 polymer ?
#
loop_
_entity_poly.entity_id
_entity_poly.type
_entity_poly.pdbx_seq_one_letter_code
_entity_poly.pdbx_strand_id
1 'polypeptide(L)' 'MEPAHRAKLARSFPAALRGKRVVCLDVPDDYGYMALEMVRLLRDRVARAVPAPAVDLSA' A
#
# COMPACT_ATOMS: atom_id res chain seq x y z
N MET A 1 3.03 -6.02 4.57
CA MET A 1 1.65 -5.67 4.08
C MET A 1 1.18 -6.75 3.11
N GLU A 2 0.89 -7.93 3.66
CA GLU A 2 0.63 -9.15 2.89
C GLU A 2 -0.88 -9.38 2.70
N PRO A 3 -1.28 -10.36 1.86
CA PRO A 3 -2.68 -10.71 1.68
C PRO A 3 -3.43 -11.01 2.99
N ALA A 4 -2.74 -11.63 3.96
CA ALA A 4 -3.30 -11.93 5.28
C ALA A 4 -3.73 -10.65 6.05
N HIS A 5 -2.97 -9.56 5.92
CA HIS A 5 -3.30 -8.28 6.57
C HIS A 5 -4.56 -7.66 5.97
N ARG A 6 -4.74 -7.73 4.64
CA ARG A 6 -5.96 -7.28 3.97
C ARG A 6 -7.16 -8.13 4.38
N ALA A 7 -7.02 -9.44 4.46
CA ALA A 7 -8.10 -10.33 4.89
C ALA A 7 -8.53 -10.01 6.33
N LYS A 8 -7.58 -9.81 7.25
CA LYS A 8 -7.85 -9.38 8.63
C LYS A 8 -8.55 -8.03 8.66
N LEU A 9 -8.09 -7.05 7.88
CA LEU A 9 -8.68 -5.71 7.82
C LEU A 9 -10.13 -5.74 7.30
N ALA A 10 -10.38 -6.51 6.23
CA ALA A 10 -11.71 -6.66 5.64
C ALA A 10 -12.70 -7.34 6.59
N ARG A 11 -12.23 -8.34 7.35
CA ARG A 11 -13.06 -9.03 8.35
C ARG A 11 -13.39 -8.13 9.54
N SER A 12 -12.41 -7.38 10.04
CA SER A 12 -12.58 -6.58 11.26
C SER A 12 -13.26 -5.23 11.02
N PHE A 13 -13.13 -4.63 9.83
CA PHE A 13 -13.57 -3.25 9.57
C PHE A 13 -14.33 -3.06 8.23
N PRO A 14 -15.35 -3.88 7.92
CA PRO A 14 -16.02 -3.84 6.62
C PRO A 14 -16.69 -2.49 6.31
N ALA A 15 -17.30 -1.85 7.31
CA ALA A 15 -17.94 -0.55 7.14
C ALA A 15 -16.95 0.57 6.78
N ALA A 16 -15.78 0.58 7.44
CA ALA A 16 -14.73 1.58 7.19
C ALA A 16 -14.08 1.43 5.82
N LEU A 17 -14.10 0.22 5.24
CA LEU A 17 -13.54 -0.07 3.93
C LEU A 17 -14.52 0.13 2.77
N ARG A 18 -15.79 0.40 3.04
CA ARG A 18 -16.79 0.60 1.98
C ARG A 18 -16.36 1.76 1.07
N GLY A 19 -16.31 1.51 -0.23
CA GLY A 19 -15.89 2.49 -1.24
C GLY A 19 -14.39 2.79 -1.29
N LYS A 20 -13.56 2.09 -0.50
CA LYS A 20 -12.10 2.29 -0.49
C LYS A 20 -11.39 1.11 -1.16
N ARG A 21 -10.45 1.40 -2.05
CA ARG A 21 -9.56 0.40 -2.64
C ARG A 21 -8.38 0.15 -1.70
N VAL A 22 -8.30 -1.06 -1.15
CA VAL A 22 -7.15 -1.51 -0.34
C VAL A 22 -6.17 -2.26 -1.24
N VAL A 23 -4.92 -1.81 -1.29
CA VAL A 23 -3.85 -2.43 -2.08
C VAL A 23 -2.84 -3.10 -1.14
N CYS A 24 -2.60 -4.39 -1.34
CA CYS A 24 -1.48 -5.09 -0.71
C CYS A 24 -0.21 -4.84 -1.53
N LEU A 25 0.84 -4.34 -0.89
CA LEU A 25 2.14 -4.18 -1.52
C LEU A 25 2.99 -5.45 -1.44
N ASP A 26 2.54 -6.51 -0.76
CA ASP A 26 3.24 -7.80 -0.65
C ASP A 26 4.65 -7.71 -0.01
N VAL A 27 4.89 -6.68 0.80
CA VAL A 27 6.20 -6.42 1.43
C VAL A 27 6.34 -7.31 2.68
N PRO A 28 7.38 -8.16 2.77
CA PRO A 28 7.64 -8.99 3.95
C PRO A 28 8.13 -8.15 5.15
N ASP A 29 7.98 -8.70 6.35
CA ASP A 29 8.29 -8.03 7.62
C ASP A 29 9.65 -8.47 8.21
N ASP A 30 10.61 -8.78 7.34
CA ASP A 30 11.92 -9.35 7.65
C ASP A 30 13.06 -8.33 7.55
N TYR A 31 12.73 -7.05 7.62
CA TYR A 31 13.71 -5.95 7.53
C TYR A 31 14.04 -5.36 8.89
N GLY A 32 15.31 -4.98 9.07
CA GLY A 32 15.73 -4.14 10.19
C GLY A 32 15.10 -2.74 10.13
N TYR A 33 15.09 -2.05 11.27
CA TYR A 33 14.58 -0.69 11.36
C TYR A 33 15.23 0.22 10.29
N MET A 34 14.41 0.75 9.39
CA MET A 34 14.83 1.64 8.29
C MET A 34 15.89 1.06 7.34
N ALA A 35 15.93 -0.26 7.16
CA ALA A 35 16.81 -0.88 6.17
C ALA A 35 16.64 -0.24 4.77
N LEU A 36 17.75 0.13 4.13
CA LEU A 36 17.73 0.84 2.85
C LEU A 36 17.02 0.05 1.75
N GLU A 37 17.18 -1.28 1.72
CA GLU A 37 16.52 -2.15 0.76
C GLU A 37 14.99 -2.14 0.92
N MET A 38 14.47 -2.09 2.15
CA MET A 38 13.04 -1.94 2.42
C MET A 38 12.51 -0.61 1.87
N VAL A 39 13.26 0.48 2.07
CA VAL A 39 12.87 1.82 1.60
C VAL A 39 12.79 1.86 0.06
N ARG A 40 13.77 1.26 -0.62
CA ARG A 40 13.78 1.15 -2.09
C ARG A 40 12.58 0.34 -2.59
N LEU A 41 12.36 -0.84 -2.01
CA LEU A 41 11.23 -1.72 -2.36
C LEU A 41 9.87 -1.01 -2.19
N LEU A 42 9.70 -0.27 -1.09
CA LEU A 42 8.47 0.48 -0.83
C LEU A 42 8.22 1.54 -1.89
N ARG A 43 9.23 2.35 -2.25
CA ARG A 43 9.10 3.39 -3.29
C ARG A 43 8.65 2.79 -4.61
N ASP A 44 9.29 1.71 -5.04
CA ASP A 44 8.97 1.04 -6.30
C ASP A 44 7.55 0.47 -6.33
N ARG A 45 7.13 -0.17 -5.24
CA ARG A 45 5.80 -0.80 -5.17
C ARG A 45 4.68 0.23 -5.02
N VAL A 46 4.91 1.30 -4.27
CA VAL A 46 3.95 2.41 -4.14
C VAL A 46 3.75 3.11 -5.48
N ALA A 47 4.83 3.39 -6.23
CA ALA A 47 4.75 4.03 -7.54
C ALA A 47 3.89 3.23 -8.54
N ARG A 48 3.88 1.90 -8.45
CA ARG A 48 3.01 1.03 -9.28
C ARG A 48 1.57 0.94 -8.78
N ALA A 49 1.33 1.13 -7.49
CA ALA A 49 0.04 0.92 -6.84
C ALA A 49 -0.87 2.17 -6.86
N VAL A 50 -0.24 3.34 -6.87
CA VAL A 50 -0.90 4.64 -6.86
C VAL A 50 -0.97 5.14 -8.30
N PRO A 51 -2.15 5.51 -8.83
CA PRO A 51 -2.22 6.16 -10.14
C PRO A 51 -1.40 7.44 -10.11
N ALA A 52 -0.79 7.79 -11.25
CA ALA A 52 -0.13 9.08 -11.39
C ALA A 52 -1.07 10.19 -10.90
N PRO A 53 -0.57 11.18 -10.15
CA PRO A 53 -1.42 12.29 -9.73
C PRO A 53 -2.08 12.85 -10.98
N ALA A 54 -3.40 13.05 -10.93
CA ALA A 54 -4.09 13.78 -11.98
C ALA A 54 -3.47 15.16 -12.00
N VAL A 55 -2.54 15.38 -12.94
CA VAL A 55 -1.90 16.67 -13.13
C VAL A 55 -3.02 17.54 -13.70
N ASP A 56 -3.64 18.34 -12.83
CA ASP A 56 -4.52 19.39 -13.31
C ASP A 56 -3.62 20.44 -13.95
N LEU A 57 -3.55 20.42 -15.28
CA LEU A 57 -2.82 21.39 -16.08
C LEU A 57 -3.63 22.67 -16.31
N SER A 58 -4.67 22.93 -15.51
CA SER A 58 -5.41 24.18 -15.51
C SER A 58 -4.99 25.09 -14.36
N ALA A 59 -3.81 25.69 -14.48
CA ALA A 59 -3.38 26.84 -13.68
C ALA A 59 -2.62 27.84 -14.56
#